data_AF-A0A932KQ40-F1
#
_entry.id   AF-A0A932KQ40-F1
#
_cell.length_a   1.000
_cell.length_b   1.000
_cell.length_c   1.000
_cell.angle_alpha   90.00
_cell.angle_beta   90.00
_cell.angle_gamma   90.00
#
_symmetry.space_group_name_H-M   'P 1'
#
loop_
_entity.id
_entity.type
_entity.pdbx_description
1 polymer ?
#
loop_
_entity_poly.entity_id
_entity_poly.type
_entity_poly.pdbx_seq_one_letter_code
_entity_poly.pdbx_strand_id
1 'polypeptide(L)'
;MSLNQLALVMWERLGCRGIDPSVLSRVLRGERLFTFEQLELFTVILKLSDNEKKQLEGVLYREVGEKFGFTENFFFERESYDLELIKDNIDKIRQVNNSGMALLAEEWADHLDEKISREFTGASNLYRNNLFKLRFNLLIEKGHLNFRTKDKETLLYENLKICNNLNKIAKNIKNYNDGYKINFLKGDSYYVSGKFEQALRFLRISSDKVHLDKEGLFSLRTKALSLARLKKEFEFDKLKKDIIKRGMTDNYFFNYHLYEGISRAETEFGRRVGAFKALERAKSCLSKTSNIQGDMLVTNAEIEAGLAFGENKTYLENIGRKAYNIALRAGHQRYIKKLGNFINTGIYNYVAQPI
;
A
#
# COMPACT_ATOMS: atom_id res chain seq x y z
N MET A 1 31.14 -28.14 -18.89
CA MET A 1 32.45 -27.44 -18.92
C MET A 1 33.26 -27.96 -17.75
N SER A 2 34.48 -28.47 -17.98
CA SER A 2 35.37 -28.90 -16.89
C SER A 2 35.96 -27.69 -16.14
N LEU A 3 36.50 -27.92 -14.93
CA LEU A 3 37.12 -26.86 -14.15
C LEU A 3 38.28 -26.18 -14.90
N ASN A 4 39.08 -26.99 -15.61
CA ASN A 4 40.19 -26.48 -16.42
C ASN A 4 39.70 -25.63 -17.59
N GLN A 5 38.59 -26.02 -18.23
CA GLN A 5 37.98 -25.22 -19.29
C GLN A 5 37.43 -23.90 -18.75
N LEU A 6 36.78 -23.91 -17.58
CA LEU A 6 36.30 -22.69 -16.93
C LEU A 6 37.44 -21.73 -16.57
N ALA A 7 38.50 -22.26 -15.95
CA ALA A 7 39.68 -21.48 -15.59
C ALA A 7 40.36 -20.85 -16.83
N LEU A 8 40.45 -21.61 -17.93
CA LEU A 8 41.05 -21.12 -19.18
C LEU A 8 40.23 -19.98 -19.79
N VAL A 9 38.91 -20.13 -19.88
CA VAL A 9 38.01 -19.06 -20.39
C VAL A 9 38.06 -17.82 -19.51
N MET A 10 38.12 -18.00 -18.18
CA MET A 10 38.28 -16.88 -17.25
C MET A 10 39.63 -16.17 -17.41
N TRP A 11 40.71 -16.94 -17.55
CA TRP A 11 42.06 -16.41 -17.73
C TRP A 11 42.16 -15.58 -19.01
N GLU A 12 41.66 -16.09 -20.13
CA GLU A 12 41.64 -15.39 -21.43
C GLU A 12 40.87 -14.07 -21.33
N ARG A 13 39.68 -14.08 -20.71
CA ARG A 13 38.82 -12.88 -20.61
C ARG A 13 39.30 -11.85 -19.58
N LEU A 14 40.17 -12.21 -18.65
CA LEU A 14 40.86 -11.28 -17.74
C LEU A 14 42.18 -10.74 -18.32
N GLY A 15 42.43 -10.91 -19.63
CA GLY A 15 43.66 -10.44 -20.27
C GLY A 15 44.88 -11.29 -19.88
N CYS A 16 44.69 -12.60 -19.74
CA CYS A 16 45.72 -13.57 -19.39
C CYS A 16 46.38 -13.30 -18.02
N ARG A 17 45.61 -12.79 -17.05
CA ARG A 17 46.09 -12.48 -15.69
C ARG A 17 45.07 -12.91 -14.62
N GLY A 18 45.55 -13.12 -13.39
CA GLY A 18 44.71 -13.18 -12.19
C GLY A 18 44.02 -14.53 -11.87
N ILE A 19 43.68 -15.35 -12.86
CA ILE A 19 43.03 -16.68 -12.70
C ILE A 19 43.82 -17.75 -13.48
N ASP A 20 44.10 -18.88 -12.84
CA ASP A 20 44.55 -20.13 -13.47
C ASP A 20 43.80 -21.32 -12.82
N PRO A 21 43.92 -22.57 -13.31
CA PRO A 21 43.23 -23.70 -12.71
C PRO A 21 43.54 -23.93 -11.22
N SER A 22 44.76 -23.62 -10.77
CA SER A 22 45.14 -23.70 -9.36
C SER A 22 44.44 -22.63 -8.54
N VAL A 23 44.43 -21.38 -9.02
CA VAL A 23 43.71 -20.27 -8.39
C VAL A 23 42.23 -20.59 -8.27
N LEU A 24 41.59 -21.05 -9.35
CA LEU A 24 40.18 -21.41 -9.33
C LEU A 24 39.92 -22.57 -8.37
N SER A 25 40.81 -23.56 -8.30
CA SER A 25 40.73 -24.65 -7.32
C SER A 25 40.80 -24.13 -5.87
N ARG A 26 41.72 -23.20 -5.58
CA ARG A 26 41.84 -22.57 -4.26
C ARG A 26 40.62 -21.74 -3.89
N VAL A 27 39.99 -21.07 -4.87
CA VAL A 27 38.73 -20.37 -4.65
C VAL A 27 37.60 -21.34 -4.30
N LEU A 28 37.46 -22.44 -5.04
CA LEU A 28 36.44 -23.45 -4.75
C LEU A 28 36.64 -24.18 -3.42
N ARG A 29 37.89 -24.22 -2.91
CA ARG A 29 38.23 -24.76 -1.58
C ARG A 29 38.08 -23.73 -0.45
N GLY A 30 37.73 -22.48 -0.74
CA GLY A 30 37.64 -21.41 0.26
C GLY A 30 38.99 -20.88 0.74
N GLU A 31 40.10 -21.27 0.11
CA GLU A 31 41.45 -20.83 0.48
C GLU A 31 41.79 -19.43 -0.08
N ARG A 32 41.04 -18.97 -1.08
CA ARG A 32 41.20 -17.68 -1.74
C ARG A 32 39.83 -17.12 -2.11
N LEU A 33 39.67 -15.80 -2.03
CA LEU A 33 38.47 -15.12 -2.51
C LEU A 33 38.64 -14.70 -3.97
N PHE A 34 37.53 -14.67 -4.70
CA PHE A 34 37.49 -13.94 -5.96
C PHE A 34 37.70 -12.45 -5.71
N THR A 35 38.31 -11.76 -6.67
CA THR A 35 38.10 -10.30 -6.81
C THR A 35 36.73 -10.04 -7.44
N PHE A 36 36.23 -8.81 -7.36
CA PHE A 36 34.94 -8.46 -7.97
C PHE A 36 34.92 -8.72 -9.48
N GLU A 37 35.99 -8.36 -10.20
CA GLU A 37 36.11 -8.64 -11.65
C GLU A 37 36.11 -10.14 -11.95
N GLN A 38 36.79 -10.95 -11.13
CA GLN A 38 36.81 -12.40 -11.29
C GLN A 38 35.44 -13.02 -11.03
N LEU A 39 34.75 -12.57 -9.99
CA LEU A 39 33.41 -13.05 -9.67
C LEU A 39 32.40 -12.66 -10.76
N GLU A 40 32.46 -11.42 -11.24
CA GLU A 40 31.61 -10.96 -12.34
C GLU A 40 31.81 -11.84 -13.58
N LEU A 41 33.05 -12.06 -13.98
CA LEU A 41 33.36 -12.89 -15.13
C LEU A 41 32.92 -14.35 -14.93
N PHE A 42 33.13 -14.90 -13.74
CA PHE A 42 32.67 -16.23 -13.34
C PHE A 42 31.15 -16.36 -13.53
N THR A 43 30.39 -15.38 -13.06
CA THR A 43 28.92 -15.38 -13.17
C THR A 43 28.45 -15.29 -14.62
N VAL A 44 29.13 -14.50 -15.45
CA VAL A 44 28.82 -14.37 -16.88
C VAL A 44 29.10 -15.66 -17.65
N ILE A 45 30.25 -16.30 -17.41
CA ILE A 45 30.64 -17.54 -18.10
C ILE A 45 29.69 -18.68 -17.74
N LEU A 46 29.30 -18.78 -16.48
CA LEU A 46 28.35 -19.78 -16.00
C LEU A 46 26.88 -19.43 -16.31
N LYS A 47 26.62 -18.25 -16.89
CA LYS A 47 25.28 -17.75 -17.19
C LYS A 47 24.37 -17.79 -15.96
N LEU A 48 24.92 -17.41 -14.81
CA LEU A 48 24.16 -17.33 -13.57
C LEU A 48 23.08 -16.24 -13.70
N SER A 49 21.94 -16.46 -13.06
CA SER A 49 20.91 -15.45 -12.94
C SER A 49 21.39 -14.26 -12.11
N ASP A 50 20.80 -13.08 -12.30
CA ASP A 50 21.12 -11.89 -11.50
C ASP A 50 20.99 -12.14 -9.98
N ASN A 51 20.05 -13.01 -9.59
CA ASN A 51 19.87 -13.38 -8.20
C ASN A 51 21.06 -14.21 -7.67
N GLU A 52 21.56 -15.17 -8.44
CA GLU A 52 22.74 -15.97 -8.09
C GLU A 52 24.01 -15.12 -8.08
N LYS A 53 24.19 -14.24 -9.07
CA LYS A 53 25.32 -13.28 -9.11
C LYS A 53 25.37 -12.45 -7.83
N LYS A 54 24.27 -11.79 -7.50
CA LYS A 54 24.20 -10.95 -6.31
C LYS A 54 24.38 -11.78 -5.01
N GLN A 55 23.94 -13.03 -4.95
CA GLN A 55 24.16 -13.89 -3.78
C GLN A 55 25.66 -14.13 -3.55
N LEU A 56 26.39 -14.43 -4.62
CA LEU A 56 27.85 -14.60 -4.55
C LEU A 56 28.56 -13.30 -4.18
N GLU A 57 28.09 -12.15 -4.71
CA GLU A 57 28.63 -10.84 -4.34
C GLU A 57 28.42 -10.58 -2.84
N GLY A 58 27.25 -10.87 -2.29
CA GLY A 58 26.96 -10.72 -0.87
C GLY A 58 27.85 -11.57 0.04
N VAL A 59 28.16 -12.81 -0.37
CA VAL A 59 29.13 -13.66 0.33
C VAL A 59 30.53 -13.06 0.25
N LEU A 60 30.96 -12.64 -0.93
CA LEU A 60 32.27 -12.02 -1.13
C LEU A 60 32.44 -10.76 -0.26
N TYR A 61 31.44 -9.88 -0.22
CA TYR A 61 31.47 -8.68 0.64
C TYR A 61 31.63 -9.03 2.13
N ARG A 62 30.96 -10.09 2.59
CA ARG A 62 31.06 -10.55 3.98
C ARG A 62 32.47 -11.06 4.28
N GLU A 63 32.98 -11.98 3.47
CA GLU A 63 34.31 -12.58 3.66
C GLU A 63 35.44 -11.54 3.53
N VAL A 64 35.29 -10.56 2.63
CA VAL A 64 36.20 -9.41 2.54
C VAL A 64 36.12 -8.58 3.81
N GLY A 65 34.92 -8.30 4.32
CA GLY A 65 34.74 -7.54 5.55
C GLY A 65 35.36 -8.23 6.77
N GLU A 66 35.17 -9.55 6.90
CA GLU A 66 35.80 -10.36 7.95
C GLU A 66 37.33 -10.25 7.91
N LYS A 67 37.94 -10.25 6.71
CA LYS A 67 39.39 -10.01 6.55
C LYS A 67 39.84 -8.62 6.97
N PHE A 68 38.98 -7.62 6.88
CA PHE A 68 39.24 -6.26 7.38
C PHE A 68 38.93 -6.11 8.89
N GLY A 69 38.56 -7.19 9.58
CA GLY A 69 38.30 -7.20 11.01
C GLY A 69 36.86 -6.83 11.39
N PHE A 70 35.94 -6.74 10.42
CA PHE A 70 34.51 -6.63 10.74
C PHE A 70 34.02 -7.96 11.29
N THR A 71 33.52 -7.94 12.53
CA THR A 71 32.99 -9.13 13.19
C THR A 71 31.56 -9.42 12.74
N GLU A 72 31.05 -10.62 13.01
CA GLU A 72 29.63 -10.93 12.80
C GLU A 72 28.70 -9.92 13.49
N ASN A 73 29.11 -9.40 14.66
CA ASN A 73 28.37 -8.35 15.37
C ASN A 73 28.21 -7.07 14.54
N PHE A 74 29.24 -6.65 13.78
CA PHE A 74 29.12 -5.49 12.89
C PHE A 74 28.05 -5.68 11.83
N PHE A 75 28.00 -6.87 11.20
CA PHE A 75 26.98 -7.18 10.20
C PHE A 75 25.58 -7.26 10.82
N PHE A 76 25.46 -7.82 12.02
CA PHE A 76 24.19 -7.87 12.75
C PHE A 76 23.69 -6.46 13.12
N GLU A 77 24.56 -5.60 13.64
CA GLU A 77 24.24 -4.21 13.98
C GLU A 77 23.82 -3.43 12.73
N ARG A 78 24.54 -3.60 11.62
CA ARG A 78 24.16 -3.03 10.32
C ARG A 78 22.77 -3.50 9.89
N GLU A 79 22.53 -4.82 9.88
CA GLU A 79 21.22 -5.38 9.52
C GLU A 79 20.10 -4.81 10.41
N SER A 80 20.33 -4.67 11.72
CA SER A 80 19.36 -4.07 12.65
C SER A 80 19.08 -2.60 12.33
N TYR A 81 20.13 -1.80 12.12
CA TYR A 81 20.02 -0.39 11.76
C TYR A 81 19.27 -0.19 10.44
N ASP A 82 19.56 -1.01 9.43
CA ASP A 82 18.87 -0.97 8.14
C ASP A 82 17.37 -1.28 8.28
N LEU A 83 16.98 -2.27 9.12
CA LEU A 83 15.58 -2.57 9.41
C LEU A 83 14.85 -1.39 10.08
N GLU A 84 15.49 -0.75 11.05
CA GLU A 84 14.94 0.43 11.75
C GLU A 84 14.75 1.60 10.78
N LEU A 85 15.77 1.89 9.96
CA LEU A 85 15.69 2.93 8.95
C LEU A 85 14.54 2.65 7.96
N ILE A 86 14.38 1.42 7.49
CA ILE A 86 13.27 1.05 6.60
C ILE A 86 11.92 1.27 7.30
N LYS A 87 11.78 0.85 8.55
CA LYS A 87 10.56 1.03 9.34
C LYS A 87 10.21 2.51 9.50
N ASP A 88 11.19 3.33 9.87
CA ASP A 88 11.03 4.78 10.00
C ASP A 88 10.61 5.43 8.68
N ASN A 89 11.17 4.98 7.55
CA ASN A 89 10.77 5.48 6.24
C ASN A 89 9.31 5.10 5.91
N ILE A 90 8.85 3.89 6.24
CA ILE A 90 7.43 3.51 6.08
C ILE A 90 6.52 4.43 6.89
N ASP A 91 6.89 4.75 8.13
CA ASP A 91 6.11 5.65 8.98
C ASP A 91 6.11 7.10 8.47
N LYS A 92 7.24 7.58 7.94
CA LYS A 92 7.32 8.89 7.28
C LYS A 92 6.48 8.95 6.01
N ILE A 93 6.49 7.89 5.19
CA ILE A 93 5.61 7.79 4.00
C ILE A 93 4.14 7.93 4.42
N ARG A 94 3.72 7.28 5.52
CA ARG A 94 2.35 7.44 6.06
C ARG A 94 2.07 8.87 6.51
N GLN A 95 3.01 9.50 7.20
CA GLN A 95 2.86 10.88 7.67
C GLN A 95 2.71 11.84 6.49
N VAL A 96 3.60 11.76 5.50
CA VAL A 96 3.57 12.56 4.26
C VAL A 96 2.26 12.36 3.52
N ASN A 97 1.78 11.11 3.43
CA ASN A 97 0.47 10.80 2.85
C ASN A 97 -0.69 11.47 3.62
N ASN A 98 -0.69 11.37 4.95
CA ASN A 98 -1.71 11.97 5.81
C ASN A 98 -1.67 13.51 5.79
N SER A 99 -0.51 14.11 5.52
CA SER A 99 -0.35 15.55 5.31
C SER A 99 -0.78 16.04 3.92
N GLY A 100 -1.29 15.15 3.05
CA GLY A 100 -1.78 15.50 1.73
C GLY A 100 -0.71 15.54 0.63
N MET A 101 0.47 14.96 0.86
CA MET A 101 1.54 14.91 -0.14
C MET A 101 1.62 13.52 -0.78
N ALA A 102 0.50 13.02 -1.31
CA ALA A 102 0.37 11.63 -1.75
C ALA A 102 1.31 11.24 -2.91
N LEU A 103 1.57 12.14 -3.86
CA LEU A 103 2.50 11.87 -4.98
C LEU A 103 3.95 11.69 -4.49
N LEU A 104 4.40 12.57 -3.58
CA LEU A 104 5.73 12.44 -2.96
C LEU A 104 5.85 11.15 -2.15
N ALA A 105 4.80 10.81 -1.40
CA ALA A 105 4.77 9.56 -0.64
C ALA A 105 4.81 8.31 -1.55
N GLU A 106 4.18 8.38 -2.73
CA GLU A 106 4.25 7.32 -3.75
C GLU A 106 5.67 7.14 -4.30
N GLU A 107 6.30 8.22 -4.76
CA GLU A 107 7.68 8.18 -5.28
C GLU A 107 8.65 7.64 -4.22
N TRP A 108 8.52 8.10 -2.97
CA TRP A 108 9.33 7.60 -1.87
C TRP A 108 9.08 6.11 -1.60
N ALA A 109 7.82 5.66 -1.65
CA ALA A 109 7.49 4.25 -1.48
C ALA A 109 8.04 3.36 -2.61
N ASP A 110 8.10 3.87 -3.84
CA ASP A 110 8.74 3.19 -4.96
C ASP A 110 10.26 3.04 -4.74
N HIS A 111 10.96 4.12 -4.39
CA HIS A 111 12.38 4.08 -4.07
C HIS A 111 12.70 3.14 -2.90
N LEU A 112 11.86 3.13 -1.86
CA LEU A 112 12.04 2.23 -0.72
C LEU A 112 11.80 0.76 -1.08
N ASP A 113 10.81 0.45 -1.91
CA ASP A 113 10.53 -0.92 -2.37
C ASP A 113 11.68 -1.46 -3.24
N GLU A 114 12.27 -0.60 -4.07
CA GLU A 114 13.50 -0.93 -4.80
C GLU A 114 14.68 -1.18 -3.85
N LYS A 115 14.90 -0.31 -2.85
CA LYS A 115 15.96 -0.50 -1.86
C LYS A 115 15.80 -1.84 -1.15
N ILE A 116 14.62 -2.12 -0.59
CA ILE A 116 14.33 -3.41 0.06
C ILE A 116 14.56 -4.59 -0.89
N SER A 117 14.18 -4.44 -2.16
CA SER A 117 14.40 -5.48 -3.19
C SER A 117 15.87 -5.80 -3.41
N ARG A 118 16.77 -4.82 -3.30
CA ARG A 118 18.22 -5.02 -3.38
C ARG A 118 18.78 -5.68 -2.12
N GLU A 119 18.28 -5.30 -0.94
CA GLU A 119 18.70 -5.86 0.35
C GLU A 119 18.33 -7.34 0.52
N PHE A 120 17.37 -7.87 -0.23
CA PHE A 120 17.06 -9.30 -0.18
C PHE A 120 18.23 -10.19 -0.55
N THR A 121 19.16 -9.69 -1.36
CA THR A 121 20.24 -10.50 -1.86
C THR A 121 21.40 -10.58 -0.88
N GLY A 122 21.86 -11.80 -0.56
CA GLY A 122 22.90 -12.03 0.44
C GLY A 122 22.43 -11.90 1.90
N ALA A 123 21.19 -11.45 2.14
CA ALA A 123 20.59 -11.34 3.46
C ALA A 123 20.55 -12.68 4.20
N SER A 124 20.87 -12.64 5.50
CA SER A 124 20.64 -13.73 6.45
C SER A 124 19.15 -14.14 6.46
N ASN A 125 18.83 -15.38 6.83
CA ASN A 125 17.43 -15.83 6.86
C ASN A 125 16.56 -14.99 7.82
N LEU A 126 17.12 -14.58 8.96
CA LEU A 126 16.44 -13.73 9.93
C LEU A 126 16.17 -12.33 9.36
N TYR A 127 17.20 -11.67 8.81
CA TYR A 127 17.07 -10.37 8.17
C TYR A 127 16.10 -10.40 7.00
N ARG A 128 16.19 -11.43 6.15
CA ARG A 128 15.27 -11.69 5.04
C ARG A 128 13.81 -11.78 5.49
N ASN A 129 13.53 -12.50 6.58
CA ASN A 129 12.17 -12.59 7.13
C ASN A 129 11.66 -11.24 7.63
N ASN A 130 12.52 -10.43 8.25
CA ASN A 130 12.15 -9.08 8.67
C ASN A 130 11.95 -8.12 7.49
N LEU A 131 12.80 -8.19 6.46
CA LEU A 131 12.61 -7.47 5.19
C LEU A 131 11.28 -7.83 4.54
N PHE A 132 10.88 -9.10 4.53
CA PHE A 132 9.56 -9.49 4.03
C PHE A 132 8.41 -8.85 4.82
N LYS A 133 8.49 -8.79 6.16
CA LYS A 133 7.48 -8.10 6.99
C LYS A 133 7.42 -6.61 6.70
N LEU A 134 8.57 -5.95 6.59
CA LEU A 134 8.62 -4.51 6.27
C LEU A 134 8.10 -4.23 4.85
N ARG A 135 8.51 -5.04 3.87
CA ARG A 135 8.00 -4.94 2.50
C ARG A 135 6.49 -5.18 2.43
N PHE A 136 5.95 -6.12 3.22
CA PHE A 136 4.52 -6.32 3.31
C PHE A 136 3.81 -5.02 3.75
N ASN A 137 4.30 -4.38 4.81
CA ASN A 137 3.74 -3.12 5.31
C ASN A 137 3.86 -1.98 4.29
N LEU A 138 5.00 -1.89 3.60
CA LEU A 138 5.20 -0.91 2.53
C LEU A 138 4.22 -1.11 1.37
N LEU A 139 4.03 -2.35 0.92
CA LEU A 139 3.09 -2.68 -0.15
C LEU A 139 1.64 -2.39 0.23
N ILE A 140 1.26 -2.60 1.50
CA ILE A 140 -0.06 -2.15 1.99
C ILE A 140 -0.20 -0.63 1.84
N GLU A 141 0.81 0.15 2.22
CA GLU A 141 0.75 1.60 2.06
C GLU A 141 0.80 2.08 0.61
N LYS A 142 1.55 1.42 -0.28
CA LYS A 142 1.46 1.66 -1.72
C LYS A 142 0.04 1.43 -2.24
N GLY A 143 -0.62 0.38 -1.76
CA GLY A 143 -2.03 0.12 -2.06
C GLY A 143 -2.94 1.27 -1.63
N HIS A 144 -2.72 1.85 -0.44
CA HIS A 144 -3.45 3.02 0.05
C HIS A 144 -3.16 4.30 -0.75
N LEU A 145 -1.91 4.50 -1.16
CA LEU A 145 -1.47 5.64 -1.98
C LEU A 145 -2.14 5.63 -3.36
N ASN A 146 -2.27 4.46 -3.98
CA ASN A 146 -2.97 4.31 -5.26
C ASN A 146 -4.40 4.85 -5.23
N PHE A 147 -5.12 4.75 -4.10
CA PHE A 147 -6.46 5.34 -3.95
C PHE A 147 -6.47 6.87 -4.07
N ARG A 148 -5.33 7.53 -3.92
CA ARG A 148 -5.21 8.99 -4.02
C ARG A 148 -4.63 9.44 -5.35
N THR A 149 -3.66 8.70 -5.86
CA THR A 149 -2.83 9.13 -6.99
C THR A 149 -3.26 8.55 -8.33
N LYS A 150 -3.97 7.40 -8.35
CA LYS A 150 -4.39 6.74 -9.58
C LYS A 150 -5.85 7.02 -9.94
N ASP A 151 -6.12 7.02 -11.24
CA ASP A 151 -7.48 6.94 -11.78
C ASP A 151 -8.09 5.55 -11.51
N LYS A 152 -9.39 5.40 -11.78
CA LYS A 152 -10.17 4.22 -11.45
C LYS A 152 -9.67 2.96 -12.15
N GLU A 153 -9.35 3.05 -13.44
CA GLU A 153 -8.93 1.94 -14.26
C GLU A 153 -7.53 1.45 -13.85
N THR A 154 -6.58 2.38 -13.73
CA THR A 154 -5.21 2.09 -13.31
C THR A 154 -5.15 1.54 -11.88
N LEU A 155 -5.95 2.11 -10.97
CA LEU A 155 -6.00 1.70 -9.57
C LEU A 155 -6.29 0.22 -9.38
N LEU A 156 -7.31 -0.31 -10.08
CA LEU A 156 -7.70 -1.70 -9.93
C LEU A 156 -6.55 -2.63 -10.34
N TYR A 157 -5.94 -2.34 -11.49
CA TYR A 157 -4.84 -3.14 -12.02
C TYR A 157 -3.64 -3.14 -11.07
N GLU A 158 -3.16 -1.96 -10.67
CA GLU A 158 -1.99 -1.82 -9.80
C GLU A 158 -2.22 -2.43 -8.42
N ASN A 159 -3.39 -2.21 -7.81
CA ASN A 159 -3.68 -2.82 -6.50
C ASN A 159 -3.83 -4.33 -6.56
N LEU A 160 -4.32 -4.92 -7.66
CA LEU A 160 -4.35 -6.37 -7.82
C LEU A 160 -2.93 -6.95 -7.96
N LYS A 161 -2.02 -6.25 -8.66
CA LYS A 161 -0.60 -6.62 -8.74
C LYS A 161 0.07 -6.57 -7.36
N ILE A 162 -0.16 -5.51 -6.58
CA ILE A 162 0.27 -5.40 -5.18
C ILE A 162 -0.27 -6.57 -4.35
N CYS A 163 -1.57 -6.87 -4.46
CA CYS A 163 -2.19 -7.98 -3.73
C CYS A 163 -1.58 -9.34 -4.08
N ASN A 164 -1.18 -9.57 -5.33
CA ASN A 164 -0.51 -10.79 -5.74
C ASN A 164 0.88 -10.90 -5.08
N ASN A 165 1.63 -9.80 -5.01
CA ASN A 165 2.92 -9.77 -4.32
C ASN A 165 2.77 -9.97 -2.80
N LEU A 166 1.78 -9.33 -2.18
CA LEU A 166 1.45 -9.53 -0.76
C LEU A 166 1.14 -11.00 -0.44
N ASN A 167 0.38 -11.69 -1.31
CA ASN A 167 0.10 -13.12 -1.13
C ASN A 167 1.36 -13.99 -1.22
N LYS A 168 2.30 -13.67 -2.13
CA LYS A 168 3.60 -14.37 -2.22
C LYS A 168 4.42 -14.15 -0.94
N ILE A 169 4.47 -12.91 -0.45
CA ILE A 169 5.20 -12.57 0.79
C ILE A 169 4.56 -13.29 1.99
N ALA A 170 3.24 -13.22 2.16
CA ALA A 170 2.53 -13.85 3.28
C ALA A 170 2.79 -15.36 3.38
N LYS A 171 2.88 -16.05 2.23
CA LYS A 171 3.29 -17.46 2.16
C LYS A 171 4.73 -17.65 2.67
N ASN A 172 5.67 -16.80 2.25
CA ASN A 172 7.08 -16.90 2.67
C ASN A 172 7.26 -16.70 4.18
N ILE A 173 6.56 -15.73 4.78
CA ILE A 173 6.66 -15.45 6.23
C ILE A 173 5.66 -16.24 7.09
N LYS A 174 4.88 -17.14 6.48
CA LYS A 174 3.80 -17.90 7.13
C LYS A 174 2.82 -17.03 7.93
N ASN A 175 2.62 -15.78 7.50
CA ASN A 175 1.78 -14.80 8.18
C ASN A 175 0.41 -14.71 7.51
N TYR A 176 -0.45 -15.68 7.83
CA TYR A 176 -1.82 -15.73 7.31
C TYR A 176 -2.76 -14.75 8.02
N ASN A 177 -2.37 -14.26 9.20
CA ASN A 177 -3.21 -13.37 10.01
C ASN A 177 -3.44 -12.02 9.35
N ASP A 178 -2.51 -11.52 8.54
CA ASP A 178 -2.67 -10.26 7.80
C ASP A 178 -3.43 -10.41 6.47
N GLY A 179 -3.96 -11.59 6.15
CA GLY A 179 -4.72 -11.83 4.91
C GLY A 179 -5.94 -10.91 4.76
N TYR A 180 -6.52 -10.40 5.86
CA TYR A 180 -7.65 -9.48 5.80
C TYR A 180 -7.28 -8.11 5.22
N LYS A 181 -6.04 -7.63 5.38
CA LYS A 181 -5.55 -6.38 4.77
C LYS A 181 -5.49 -6.49 3.25
N ILE A 182 -5.03 -7.64 2.75
CA ILE A 182 -5.05 -7.96 1.32
C ILE A 182 -6.48 -7.98 0.78
N ASN A 183 -7.41 -8.58 1.53
CA ASN A 183 -8.82 -8.62 1.15
C ASN A 183 -9.47 -7.23 1.20
N PHE A 184 -9.11 -6.37 2.15
CA PHE A 184 -9.53 -4.98 2.17
C PHE A 184 -9.10 -4.25 0.89
N LEU A 185 -7.79 -4.29 0.54
CA LEU A 185 -7.28 -3.63 -0.67
C LEU A 185 -7.99 -4.12 -1.94
N LYS A 186 -8.23 -5.43 -2.08
CA LYS A 186 -9.02 -5.97 -3.20
C LYS A 186 -10.43 -5.43 -3.18
N GLY A 187 -11.11 -5.53 -2.05
CA GLY A 187 -12.50 -5.12 -1.88
C GLY A 187 -12.70 -3.64 -2.21
N ASP A 188 -11.84 -2.78 -1.68
CA ASP A 188 -11.91 -1.34 -1.89
C ASP A 188 -11.55 -0.97 -3.34
N SER A 189 -10.60 -1.67 -3.97
CA SER A 189 -10.28 -1.48 -5.39
C SER A 189 -11.45 -1.85 -6.31
N TYR A 190 -12.14 -2.96 -6.02
CA TYR A 190 -13.36 -3.34 -6.74
C TYR A 190 -14.50 -2.35 -6.50
N TYR A 191 -14.64 -1.81 -5.28
CA TYR A 191 -15.63 -0.79 -4.97
C TYR A 191 -15.42 0.48 -5.80
N VAL A 192 -14.20 1.02 -5.81
CA VAL A 192 -13.83 2.20 -6.63
C VAL A 192 -14.10 1.93 -8.11
N SER A 193 -13.86 0.68 -8.55
CA SER A 193 -14.12 0.24 -9.91
C SER A 193 -15.60 0.09 -10.26
N GLY A 194 -16.53 0.27 -9.31
CA GLY A 194 -17.97 0.03 -9.51
C GLY A 194 -18.37 -1.44 -9.55
N LYS A 195 -17.46 -2.35 -9.19
CA LYS A 195 -17.66 -3.81 -9.17
C LYS A 195 -18.13 -4.26 -7.78
N PHE A 196 -19.30 -3.78 -7.37
CA PHE A 196 -19.77 -3.86 -5.97
C PHE A 196 -20.00 -5.30 -5.47
N GLU A 197 -20.50 -6.20 -6.32
CA GLU A 197 -20.67 -7.62 -5.99
C GLU A 197 -19.32 -8.27 -5.64
N GLN A 198 -18.29 -8.02 -6.43
CA GLN A 198 -16.93 -8.49 -6.17
C GLN A 198 -16.34 -7.84 -4.92
N ALA A 199 -16.57 -6.53 -4.73
CA ALA A 199 -16.14 -5.81 -3.53
C ALA A 199 -16.66 -6.49 -2.26
N LEU A 200 -17.97 -6.77 -2.19
CA LEU A 200 -18.59 -7.41 -1.02
C LEU A 200 -17.98 -8.76 -0.66
N ARG A 201 -17.58 -9.57 -1.65
CA ARG A 201 -16.95 -10.88 -1.41
C ARG A 201 -15.67 -10.75 -0.58
N PHE A 202 -14.81 -9.80 -0.94
CA PHE A 202 -13.55 -9.56 -0.23
C PHE A 202 -13.74 -8.78 1.07
N LEU A 203 -14.62 -7.77 1.07
CA LEU A 203 -14.89 -6.94 2.24
C LEU A 203 -15.52 -7.74 3.39
N ARG A 204 -16.28 -8.81 3.11
CA ARG A 204 -16.80 -9.71 4.14
C ARG A 204 -15.69 -10.27 5.02
N ILE A 205 -14.65 -10.84 4.39
CA ILE A 205 -13.49 -11.43 5.08
C ILE A 205 -12.77 -10.39 5.94
N SER A 206 -12.62 -9.16 5.41
CA SER A 206 -11.90 -8.12 6.12
C SER A 206 -12.69 -7.49 7.27
N SER A 207 -14.01 -7.32 7.08
CA SER A 207 -14.89 -6.75 8.10
C SER A 207 -15.01 -7.58 9.39
N ASP A 208 -14.69 -8.87 9.32
CA ASP A 208 -14.69 -9.77 10.50
C ASP A 208 -13.51 -9.47 11.45
N LYS A 209 -12.54 -8.65 11.03
CA LYS A 209 -11.35 -8.27 11.80
C LYS A 209 -11.37 -6.83 12.31
N VAL A 210 -12.56 -6.22 12.42
CA VAL A 210 -12.75 -4.83 12.88
C VAL A 210 -12.05 -4.46 14.19
N HIS A 211 -11.84 -5.41 15.10
CA HIS A 211 -11.20 -5.17 16.38
C HIS A 211 -9.68 -5.08 16.32
N LEU A 212 -9.08 -5.40 15.16
CA LEU A 212 -7.64 -5.51 15.02
C LEU A 212 -7.00 -4.20 14.51
N ASP A 213 -7.64 -3.49 13.58
CA ASP A 213 -7.05 -2.28 12.98
C ASP A 213 -8.03 -1.39 12.18
N LYS A 214 -7.46 -0.37 11.52
CA LYS A 214 -8.16 0.61 10.67
C LYS A 214 -8.81 -0.04 9.44
N GLU A 215 -8.19 -1.06 8.85
CA GLU A 215 -8.64 -1.74 7.63
C GLU A 215 -9.95 -2.48 7.86
N GLY A 216 -10.13 -3.11 9.02
CA GLY A 216 -11.40 -3.73 9.38
C GLY A 216 -12.56 -2.73 9.48
N LEU A 217 -12.30 -1.52 10.01
CA LEU A 217 -13.29 -0.43 10.11
C LEU A 217 -13.61 0.18 8.75
N PHE A 218 -12.58 0.45 7.93
CA PHE A 218 -12.79 0.91 6.56
C PHE A 218 -13.51 -0.13 5.70
N SER A 219 -13.31 -1.42 5.97
CA SER A 219 -14.08 -2.48 5.31
C SER A 219 -15.59 -2.38 5.59
N LEU A 220 -15.99 -2.07 6.83
CA LEU A 220 -17.41 -1.87 7.17
C LEU A 220 -18.01 -0.69 6.42
N ARG A 221 -17.28 0.42 6.37
CA ARG A 221 -17.67 1.61 5.59
C ARG A 221 -17.88 1.27 4.11
N THR A 222 -16.88 0.69 3.45
CA THR A 222 -16.95 0.36 2.03
C THR A 222 -18.02 -0.71 1.74
N LYS A 223 -18.24 -1.65 2.67
CA LYS A 223 -19.30 -2.65 2.59
C LYS A 223 -20.69 -2.00 2.62
N ALA A 224 -20.93 -1.05 3.53
CA ALA A 224 -22.20 -0.32 3.62
C ALA A 224 -22.51 0.43 2.31
N LEU A 225 -21.51 1.11 1.74
CA LEU A 225 -21.65 1.81 0.46
C LEU A 225 -21.93 0.82 -0.70
N SER A 226 -21.25 -0.33 -0.70
CA SER A 226 -21.46 -1.36 -1.73
C SER A 226 -22.87 -1.97 -1.66
N LEU A 227 -23.39 -2.23 -0.46
CA LEU A 227 -24.76 -2.71 -0.25
C LEU A 227 -25.79 -1.69 -0.75
N ALA A 228 -25.56 -0.41 -0.46
CA ALA A 228 -26.44 0.68 -0.89
C ALA A 228 -26.49 0.81 -2.43
N ARG A 229 -25.34 0.71 -3.09
CA ARG A 229 -25.27 0.73 -4.57
C ARG A 229 -25.93 -0.48 -5.22
N LEU A 230 -25.92 -1.63 -4.55
CA LEU A 230 -26.63 -2.84 -4.98
C LEU A 230 -28.10 -2.89 -4.52
N LYS A 231 -28.61 -1.84 -3.88
CA LYS A 231 -29.98 -1.76 -3.32
C LYS A 231 -30.32 -2.92 -2.36
N LYS A 232 -29.33 -3.45 -1.64
CA LYS A 232 -29.49 -4.50 -0.62
C LYS A 232 -29.84 -3.89 0.73
N GLU A 233 -31.04 -3.32 0.82
CA GLU A 233 -31.51 -2.51 1.96
C GLU A 233 -31.52 -3.28 3.29
N PHE A 234 -32.04 -4.50 3.31
CA PHE A 234 -32.08 -5.34 4.51
C PHE A 234 -30.68 -5.65 5.08
N GLU A 235 -29.73 -6.00 4.21
CA GLU A 235 -28.34 -6.28 4.62
C GLU A 235 -27.66 -5.01 5.13
N PHE A 236 -27.93 -3.86 4.50
CA PHE A 236 -27.43 -2.57 4.94
C PHE A 236 -27.97 -2.21 6.33
N ASP A 237 -29.27 -2.37 6.58
CA ASP A 237 -29.86 -2.05 7.88
C ASP A 237 -29.29 -2.90 9.03
N LYS A 238 -29.02 -4.18 8.75
CA LYS A 238 -28.31 -5.05 9.70
C LYS A 238 -26.89 -4.54 9.97
N LEU A 239 -26.14 -4.25 8.91
CA LEU A 239 -24.77 -3.73 9.01
C LEU A 239 -24.71 -2.38 9.74
N LYS A 240 -25.66 -1.48 9.46
CA LYS A 240 -25.76 -0.16 10.10
C LYS A 240 -25.96 -0.29 11.61
N LYS A 241 -26.83 -1.19 12.06
CA LYS A 241 -27.00 -1.50 13.49
C LYS A 241 -25.69 -1.99 14.11
N ASP A 242 -24.99 -2.89 13.43
CA ASP A 242 -23.69 -3.40 13.88
C ASP A 242 -22.63 -2.28 13.95
N ILE A 243 -22.56 -1.41 12.94
CA ILE A 243 -21.66 -0.24 12.91
C ILE A 243 -21.99 0.70 14.07
N ILE A 244 -23.26 1.02 14.34
CA ILE A 244 -23.63 1.92 15.43
C ILE A 244 -23.28 1.30 16.79
N LYS A 245 -23.51 -0.01 16.96
CA LYS A 245 -23.17 -0.74 18.19
C LYS A 245 -21.66 -0.78 18.43
N ARG A 246 -20.86 -0.95 17.37
CA ARG A 246 -19.39 -1.04 17.44
C ARG A 246 -18.70 0.33 17.43
N GLY A 247 -19.26 1.30 16.73
CA GLY A 247 -18.77 2.67 16.53
C GLY A 247 -18.98 3.59 17.74
N MET A 248 -19.22 3.02 18.92
CA MET A 248 -19.07 3.71 20.21
C MET A 248 -17.66 3.51 20.75
N THR A 249 -16.65 3.53 19.89
CA THR A 249 -15.25 3.64 20.34
C THR A 249 -14.94 5.11 20.62
N ASP A 250 -14.07 5.40 21.58
CA ASP A 250 -13.60 6.78 21.85
C ASP A 250 -12.74 7.35 20.72
N ASN A 251 -12.52 6.59 19.64
CA ASN A 251 -11.74 6.99 18.50
C ASN A 251 -12.59 7.76 17.48
N TYR A 252 -12.66 9.08 17.66
CA TYR A 252 -13.37 10.00 16.76
C TYR A 252 -12.91 9.92 15.30
N PHE A 253 -11.64 9.59 15.04
CA PHE A 253 -11.11 9.43 13.70
C PHE A 253 -11.83 8.30 12.95
N PHE A 254 -12.08 7.15 13.58
CA PHE A 254 -12.80 6.08 12.90
C PHE A 254 -14.30 6.34 12.80
N ASN A 255 -14.88 6.94 13.84
CA ASN A 255 -16.32 7.17 13.88
C ASN A 255 -16.80 8.10 12.76
N TYR A 256 -16.05 9.16 12.42
CA TYR A 256 -16.48 10.04 11.34
C TYR A 256 -16.50 9.32 9.98
N HIS A 257 -15.52 8.44 9.69
CA HIS A 257 -15.49 7.65 8.47
C HIS A 257 -16.70 6.70 8.36
N LEU A 258 -17.08 6.05 9.46
CA LEU A 258 -18.24 5.15 9.49
C LEU A 258 -19.54 5.91 9.29
N TYR A 259 -19.73 7.03 9.99
CA TYR A 259 -20.94 7.85 9.85
C TYR A 259 -21.04 8.54 8.49
N GLU A 260 -19.92 8.97 7.90
CA GLU A 260 -19.87 9.45 6.52
C GLU A 260 -20.33 8.36 5.53
N GLY A 261 -19.85 7.12 5.70
CA GLY A 261 -20.30 5.99 4.87
C GLY A 261 -21.79 5.68 5.02
N ILE A 262 -22.31 5.71 6.26
CA ILE A 262 -23.75 5.54 6.52
C ILE A 262 -24.54 6.67 5.85
N SER A 263 -24.12 7.93 5.98
CA SER A 263 -24.82 9.08 5.39
C SER A 263 -25.02 8.93 3.89
N ARG A 264 -23.95 8.55 3.18
CA ARG A 264 -23.99 8.31 1.74
C ARG A 264 -24.82 7.09 1.37
N ALA A 265 -24.72 6.01 2.14
CA ALA A 265 -25.56 4.84 1.93
C ALA A 265 -27.06 5.14 2.11
N GLU A 266 -27.44 5.88 3.15
CA GLU A 266 -28.82 6.34 3.36
C GLU A 266 -29.30 7.25 2.22
N THR A 267 -28.41 8.09 1.69
CA THR A 267 -28.69 8.93 0.52
C THR A 267 -29.05 8.09 -0.70
N GLU A 268 -28.30 7.02 -0.98
CA GLU A 268 -28.61 6.09 -2.08
C GLU A 268 -29.96 5.37 -1.93
N PHE A 269 -30.46 5.21 -0.70
CA PHE A 269 -31.79 4.66 -0.42
C PHE A 269 -32.90 5.74 -0.39
N GLY A 270 -32.57 7.01 -0.63
CA GLY A 270 -33.56 8.11 -0.58
C GLY A 270 -34.02 8.46 0.84
N ARG A 271 -33.29 8.06 1.88
CA ARG A 271 -33.70 8.20 3.29
C ARG A 271 -33.14 9.49 3.89
N ARG A 272 -33.78 10.63 3.58
CA ARG A 272 -33.35 11.99 3.98
C ARG A 272 -32.94 12.10 5.45
N VAL A 273 -33.83 11.70 6.36
CA VAL A 273 -33.60 11.82 7.81
C VAL A 273 -32.38 10.99 8.26
N GLY A 274 -32.23 9.77 7.73
CA GLY A 274 -31.10 8.91 8.03
C GLY A 274 -29.78 9.50 7.55
N ALA A 275 -29.77 10.02 6.32
CA ALA A 275 -28.60 10.61 5.68
C ALA A 275 -28.05 11.82 6.46
N PHE A 276 -28.90 12.80 6.76
CA PHE A 276 -28.48 14.01 7.47
C PHE A 276 -28.14 13.74 8.94
N LYS A 277 -28.87 12.85 9.63
CA LYS A 277 -28.53 12.47 11.01
C LYS A 277 -27.16 11.81 11.10
N ALA A 278 -26.81 10.95 10.14
CA ALA A 278 -25.48 10.36 10.08
C ALA A 278 -24.41 11.39 9.71
N LEU A 279 -24.71 12.32 8.78
CA LEU A 279 -23.80 13.40 8.39
C LEU A 279 -23.42 14.29 9.57
N GLU A 280 -24.39 14.72 10.37
CA GLU A 280 -24.14 15.55 11.56
C GLU A 280 -23.28 14.82 12.60
N ARG A 281 -23.47 13.51 12.78
CA ARG A 281 -22.58 12.71 13.61
C ARG A 281 -21.16 12.64 13.05
N ALA A 282 -21.02 12.51 11.73
CA ALA A 282 -19.72 12.53 11.08
C ALA A 282 -19.00 13.87 11.31
N LYS A 283 -19.69 15.01 11.10
CA LYS A 283 -19.16 16.36 11.37
C LYS A 283 -18.74 16.54 12.84
N SER A 284 -19.58 16.10 13.78
CA SER A 284 -19.28 16.17 15.22
C SER A 284 -18.06 15.34 15.64
N CYS A 285 -17.86 14.18 15.02
CA CYS A 285 -16.65 13.39 15.25
C CYS A 285 -15.42 14.07 14.61
N LEU A 286 -15.56 14.54 13.38
CA LEU A 286 -14.49 15.18 12.63
C LEU A 286 -13.96 16.44 13.32
N SER A 287 -14.83 17.26 13.92
CA SER A 287 -14.44 18.47 14.64
C SER A 287 -13.56 18.21 15.88
N LYS A 288 -13.49 16.95 16.33
CA LYS A 288 -12.61 16.50 17.42
C LYS A 288 -11.29 15.90 16.90
N THR A 289 -11.03 16.02 15.60
CA THR A 289 -9.82 15.52 14.95
C THR A 289 -9.16 16.64 14.15
N SER A 290 -7.84 16.56 13.94
CA SER A 290 -7.07 17.48 13.10
C SER A 290 -6.88 16.95 11.67
N ASN A 291 -7.89 16.29 11.10
CA ASN A 291 -7.74 15.56 9.83
C ASN A 291 -8.37 16.30 8.63
N ILE A 292 -7.50 16.93 7.82
CA ILE A 292 -7.86 17.61 6.55
C ILE A 292 -8.58 16.67 5.57
N GLN A 293 -8.20 15.40 5.51
CA GLN A 293 -8.86 14.44 4.62
C GLN A 293 -10.31 14.20 5.03
N GLY A 294 -10.60 14.27 6.33
CA GLY A 294 -11.93 14.09 6.86
C GLY A 294 -12.88 15.19 6.40
N ASP A 295 -12.42 16.45 6.35
CA ASP A 295 -13.19 17.58 5.81
C ASP A 295 -13.65 17.32 4.37
N MET A 296 -12.74 16.80 3.54
CA MET A 296 -13.07 16.47 2.14
C MET A 296 -14.13 15.37 2.04
N LEU A 297 -14.01 14.31 2.83
CA LEU A 297 -14.95 13.18 2.81
C LEU A 297 -16.34 13.59 3.28
N VAL A 298 -16.43 14.28 4.41
CA VAL A 298 -17.69 14.74 4.98
C VAL A 298 -18.35 15.76 4.07
N THR A 299 -17.59 16.70 3.50
CA THR A 299 -18.13 17.67 2.53
C THR A 299 -18.65 16.96 1.27
N ASN A 300 -17.96 15.94 0.77
CA ASN A 300 -18.47 15.17 -0.37
C ASN A 300 -19.80 14.47 -0.03
N ALA A 301 -19.93 13.87 1.16
CA ALA A 301 -21.18 13.25 1.61
C ALA A 301 -22.31 14.28 1.74
N GLU A 302 -21.98 15.48 2.23
CA GLU A 302 -22.91 16.60 2.31
C GLU A 302 -23.41 17.06 0.94
N ILE A 303 -22.51 17.15 -0.05
CA ILE A 303 -22.88 17.45 -1.43
C ILE A 303 -23.79 16.36 -1.98
N GLU A 304 -23.44 15.07 -1.81
CA GLU A 304 -24.25 13.95 -2.30
C GLU A 304 -25.66 13.96 -1.69
N ALA A 305 -25.79 14.12 -0.37
CA ALA A 305 -27.08 14.22 0.32
C ALA A 305 -27.86 15.45 -0.13
N GLY A 306 -27.19 16.61 -0.23
CA GLY A 306 -27.82 17.86 -0.62
C GLY A 306 -28.40 17.82 -2.03
N LEU A 307 -27.69 17.23 -2.98
CA LEU A 307 -28.18 17.07 -4.34
C LEU A 307 -29.37 16.11 -4.41
N ALA A 308 -29.32 15.00 -3.66
CA ALA A 308 -30.40 14.01 -3.64
C ALA A 308 -31.71 14.55 -3.04
N PHE A 309 -31.62 15.50 -2.11
CA PHE A 309 -32.77 16.00 -1.35
C PHE A 309 -33.13 17.47 -1.61
N GLY A 310 -32.56 18.07 -2.66
CA GLY A 310 -32.93 19.40 -3.14
C GLY A 310 -32.47 20.57 -2.26
N GLU A 311 -31.27 20.47 -1.68
CA GLU A 311 -30.66 21.58 -0.94
C GLU A 311 -30.26 22.75 -1.86
N ASN A 312 -30.04 23.92 -1.26
CA ASN A 312 -29.75 25.15 -2.01
C ASN A 312 -28.50 25.02 -2.90
N LYS A 313 -28.65 25.25 -4.20
CA LYS A 313 -27.55 25.11 -5.20
C LYS A 313 -26.33 25.98 -4.87
N THR A 314 -26.54 27.24 -4.50
CA THR A 314 -25.44 28.17 -4.15
C THR A 314 -24.66 27.66 -2.94
N TYR A 315 -25.35 27.11 -1.94
CA TYR A 315 -24.71 26.46 -0.79
C TYR A 315 -23.83 25.28 -1.23
N LEU A 316 -24.38 24.37 -2.04
CA LEU A 316 -23.65 23.19 -2.51
C LEU A 316 -22.42 23.55 -3.36
N GLU A 317 -22.53 24.56 -4.22
CA GLU A 317 -21.40 25.08 -5.00
C GLU A 317 -20.28 25.65 -4.12
N ASN A 318 -20.65 26.39 -3.07
CA ASN A 318 -19.67 26.98 -2.13
C ASN A 318 -18.89 25.90 -1.38
N ILE A 319 -19.57 24.90 -0.83
CA ILE A 319 -18.89 23.79 -0.14
C ILE A 319 -18.11 22.91 -1.13
N GLY A 320 -18.60 22.74 -2.36
CA GLY A 320 -17.91 22.04 -3.44
C GLY A 320 -16.57 22.68 -3.81
N ARG A 321 -16.53 24.01 -3.96
CA ARG A 321 -15.29 24.76 -4.20
C ARG A 321 -14.29 24.62 -3.05
N LYS A 322 -14.78 24.66 -1.80
CA LYS A 322 -13.94 24.43 -0.61
C LYS A 322 -13.32 23.03 -0.64
N ALA A 323 -14.11 21.99 -0.88
CA ALA A 323 -13.62 20.61 -0.97
C ALA A 323 -12.66 20.41 -2.14
N TYR A 324 -12.91 21.04 -3.29
CA TYR A 324 -12.02 20.98 -4.45
C TYR A 324 -10.64 21.56 -4.12
N ASN A 325 -10.59 22.72 -3.46
CA ASN A 325 -9.33 23.35 -3.05
C ASN A 325 -8.57 22.49 -2.02
N ILE A 326 -9.28 21.83 -1.10
CA ILE A 326 -8.67 20.88 -0.17
C ILE A 326 -8.08 19.69 -0.93
N ALA A 327 -8.85 19.09 -1.85
CA ALA A 327 -8.40 17.97 -2.67
C ALA A 327 -7.19 18.32 -3.53
N LEU A 328 -7.16 19.53 -4.10
CA LEU A 328 -6.06 20.06 -4.91
C LEU A 328 -4.76 20.17 -4.08
N ARG A 329 -4.84 20.80 -2.90
CA ARG A 329 -3.68 20.93 -2.00
C ARG A 329 -3.18 19.58 -1.49
N ALA A 330 -4.09 18.62 -1.31
CA ALA A 330 -3.79 17.29 -0.80
C ALA A 330 -3.48 16.25 -1.91
N GLY A 331 -3.39 16.67 -3.17
CA GLY A 331 -3.03 15.78 -4.29
C GLY A 331 -4.03 14.64 -4.56
N HIS A 332 -5.30 14.78 -4.18
CA HIS A 332 -6.32 13.73 -4.34
C HIS A 332 -6.91 13.74 -5.76
N GLN A 333 -6.20 13.17 -6.73
CA GLN A 333 -6.55 13.23 -8.16
C GLN A 333 -8.00 12.84 -8.47
N ARG A 334 -8.50 11.76 -7.87
CA ARG A 334 -9.89 11.31 -8.02
C ARG A 334 -10.92 12.34 -7.53
N TYR A 335 -10.68 12.93 -6.36
CA TYR A 335 -11.57 13.95 -5.81
C TYR A 335 -11.49 15.25 -6.58
N ILE A 336 -10.30 15.65 -7.04
CA ILE A 336 -10.09 16.80 -7.92
C ILE A 336 -10.94 16.63 -9.18
N LYS A 337 -10.86 15.47 -9.86
CA LYS A 337 -11.67 15.19 -11.06
C LYS A 337 -13.17 15.23 -10.76
N LYS A 338 -13.60 14.54 -9.69
CA LYS A 338 -15.03 14.47 -9.31
C LYS A 338 -15.61 15.84 -8.96
N LEU A 339 -14.94 16.59 -8.09
CA LEU A 339 -15.38 17.92 -7.64
C LEU A 339 -15.19 18.98 -8.74
N GLY A 340 -14.19 18.83 -9.61
CA GLY A 340 -14.04 19.68 -10.80
C GLY A 340 -15.22 19.51 -11.75
N ASN A 341 -15.65 18.27 -12.00
CA ASN A 341 -16.85 18.00 -12.80
C ASN A 341 -18.11 18.59 -12.17
N PHE A 342 -18.26 18.49 -10.84
CA PHE A 342 -19.36 19.11 -10.10
C PHE A 342 -19.44 20.62 -10.34
N ILE A 343 -18.30 21.31 -10.21
CA ILE A 343 -18.20 22.76 -10.34
C ILE A 343 -18.42 23.21 -11.78
N ASN A 344 -17.87 22.48 -12.76
CA ASN A 344 -17.86 22.90 -14.17
C ASN A 344 -19.13 22.53 -14.94
N THR A 345 -19.73 21.38 -14.65
CA THR A 345 -20.91 20.89 -15.40
C THR A 345 -22.23 21.12 -14.67
N GLY A 346 -22.17 21.63 -13.44
CA GLY A 346 -23.32 21.76 -12.56
C GLY A 346 -23.83 20.41 -12.02
N ILE A 347 -24.98 20.46 -11.36
CA ILE A 347 -25.57 19.36 -10.58
C ILE A 347 -25.85 18.09 -11.41
N TYR A 348 -26.14 18.24 -12.70
CA TYR A 348 -26.75 17.17 -13.52
C TYR A 348 -25.86 15.95 -13.78
N ASN A 349 -24.53 16.05 -13.67
CA ASN A 349 -23.61 14.94 -13.94
C ASN A 349 -22.93 14.33 -12.70
N TYR A 350 -23.28 14.78 -11.49
CA TYR A 350 -22.48 14.45 -10.29
C TYR A 350 -22.78 13.09 -9.64
N VAL A 351 -24.04 12.63 -9.66
CA VAL A 351 -24.53 11.57 -8.74
C VAL A 351 -24.07 10.15 -9.13
N ALA A 352 -23.58 9.94 -10.35
CA ALA A 352 -23.35 8.59 -10.89
C ALA A 352 -21.93 8.02 -10.69
N GLN A 353 -20.96 8.78 -10.18
CA GLN A 353 -19.56 8.28 -10.10
C GLN A 353 -19.22 7.73 -8.70
N PRO A 354 -18.86 6.44 -8.56
CA PRO A 354 -18.26 5.95 -7.32
C PRO A 354 -16.98 6.74 -7.06
N ILE A 355 -16.74 7.09 -5.79
CA ILE A 355 -15.45 7.69 -5.43
C ILE A 355 -14.43 6.60 -5.53
#